data_AF-A0A1A0HDU5-F1
#
_entry.id   AF-A0A1A0HDU5-F1
#
_cell.length_a   1.000
_cell.length_b   1.000
_cell.length_c   1.000
_cell.angle_alpha   90.00
_cell.angle_beta   90.00
_cell.angle_gamma   90.00
#
_symmetry.space_group_name_H-M   'P 1'
#
loop_
_entity.id
_entity.type
_entity.pdbx_description
1 polymer ?
#
loop_
_entity_poly.entity_id
_entity_poly.type
_entity_poly.pdbx_seq_one_letter_code
_entity_poly.pdbx_strand_id
1 'polypeptide(L)'
;MAVRFTQLSRFYSLKTKNILSLEEFIFRQNVLSTYRSLMRIIYKHHERAGLAQYAREEFRMNAKETELTTRKYLLQTGIAKVNDMANVMGINAKL
;
A
#
# COMPACT_ATOMS: atom_id res chain seq x y z
N MET A 1 37.23 -31.66 16.28
CA MET A 1 35.77 -31.88 16.18
C MET A 1 35.24 -31.06 15.01
N ALA A 2 34.76 -31.69 13.94
CA ALA A 2 34.26 -30.99 12.75
C ALA A 2 32.73 -31.19 12.66
N VAL A 3 31.97 -30.11 12.85
CA VAL A 3 30.51 -30.13 12.74
C VAL A 3 30.15 -29.91 11.27
N ARG A 4 29.72 -30.98 10.59
CA ARG A 4 29.16 -30.90 9.24
C ARG A 4 27.74 -30.36 9.32
N PHE A 5 27.55 -29.11 8.88
CA PHE A 5 26.21 -28.58 8.60
C PHE A 5 25.69 -29.20 7.30
N THR A 6 24.89 -30.26 7.42
CA THR A 6 24.11 -30.80 6.31
C THR A 6 23.00 -29.81 5.98
N GLN A 7 23.19 -28.99 4.94
CA GLN A 7 22.13 -28.18 4.38
C GLN A 7 21.14 -29.09 3.66
N LEU A 8 19.99 -29.36 4.29
CA LEU A 8 18.82 -29.90 3.62
C LEU A 8 18.27 -28.82 2.68
N SER A 9 18.59 -28.92 1.39
CA SER A 9 17.98 -28.12 0.34
C SER A 9 16.51 -28.50 0.21
N ARG A 10 15.63 -27.73 0.86
CA ARG A 10 14.19 -27.77 0.55
C ARG A 10 14.01 -27.29 -0.88
N PHE A 11 13.68 -28.21 -1.78
CA PHE A 11 13.19 -27.87 -3.11
C PHE A 11 11.82 -27.20 -2.96
N TYR A 12 11.80 -25.87 -2.91
CA TYR A 12 10.59 -25.10 -3.09
C TYR A 12 10.16 -25.28 -4.54
N SER A 13 9.04 -25.98 -4.76
CA SER A 13 8.33 -25.96 -6.03
C SER A 13 8.11 -24.50 -6.43
N LEU A 14 8.86 -24.05 -7.45
CA LEU A 14 8.61 -22.78 -8.11
C LEU A 14 7.32 -22.94 -8.91
N LYS A 15 6.17 -22.91 -8.24
CA LYS A 15 4.96 -22.37 -8.86
C LYS A 15 5.43 -21.08 -9.52
N THR A 16 5.26 -20.98 -10.84
CA THR A 16 5.59 -19.80 -11.65
C THR A 16 4.90 -18.60 -10.99
N LYS A 17 5.58 -17.97 -10.04
CA LYS A 17 5.13 -16.72 -9.44
C LYS A 17 5.01 -15.80 -10.64
N ASN A 18 3.80 -15.33 -10.94
CA ASN A 18 3.61 -14.30 -11.96
C ASN A 18 4.63 -13.20 -11.66
N ILE A 19 5.69 -13.17 -12.47
CA ILE A 19 6.78 -12.22 -12.30
C ILE A 19 6.14 -10.89 -12.63
N LEU A 20 6.05 -10.05 -11.62
CA LEU A 20 5.49 -8.73 -11.76
C LEU A 20 6.34 -7.94 -12.75
N SER A 21 5.71 -7.18 -13.64
CA SER A 21 6.44 -6.17 -14.39
C SER A 21 7.07 -5.18 -13.41
N LEU A 22 8.20 -4.58 -13.81
CA LEU A 22 8.86 -3.56 -13.00
C LEU A 22 7.90 -2.42 -12.63
N GLU A 23 7.06 -2.03 -13.60
CA GLU A 23 6.08 -0.95 -13.42
C GLU A 23 5.01 -1.31 -12.38
N GLU A 24 4.50 -2.54 -12.43
CA GLU A 24 3.55 -3.05 -11.44
C GLU A 24 4.20 -3.15 -10.05
N PHE A 25 5.48 -3.53 -9.98
CA PHE A 25 6.23 -3.58 -8.72
C PHE A 25 6.37 -2.19 -8.09
N ILE A 26 6.82 -1.21 -8.87
CA ILE A 26 6.95 0.19 -8.43
C ILE A 26 5.58 0.73 -8.00
N PHE A 27 4.53 0.46 -8.78
CA PHE A 27 3.18 0.92 -8.46
C PHE A 27 2.69 0.36 -7.11
N ARG A 28 2.85 -0.96 -6.86
CA ARG A 28 2.46 -1.55 -5.57
C ARG A 28 3.23 -0.96 -4.40
N GLN A 29 4.51 -0.69 -4.58
CA GLN A 29 5.32 -0.04 -3.55
C GLN A 29 4.81 1.37 -3.26
N ASN A 30 4.43 2.13 -4.29
CA ASN A 30 3.85 3.46 -4.13
C ASN A 30 2.52 3.41 -3.37
N VAL A 31 1.60 2.53 -3.76
CA VAL A 31 0.32 2.32 -3.05
C VAL A 31 0.54 2.03 -1.57
N LEU A 32 1.46 1.09 -1.26
CA LEU A 32 1.78 0.74 0.12
C LEU A 32 2.42 1.89 0.90
N SER A 33 3.28 2.67 0.26
CA SER A 33 3.91 3.84 0.87
C SER A 33 2.86 4.90 1.21
N THR A 34 2.00 5.25 0.24
CA THR A 34 0.90 6.21 0.42
C THR A 34 -0.04 5.77 1.54
N TYR A 35 -0.48 4.51 1.53
CA TYR A 35 -1.36 3.97 2.58
C TYR A 35 -0.71 4.10 3.96
N ARG A 36 0.56 3.71 4.11
CA ARG A 36 1.26 3.81 5.40
C ARG A 36 1.41 5.26 5.85
N SER A 37 1.74 6.17 4.95
CA SER A 37 1.86 7.60 5.26
C SER A 37 0.52 8.18 5.73
N LEU A 38 -0.58 7.87 5.03
CA LEU A 38 -1.93 8.25 5.44
C LEU A 38 -2.29 7.70 6.82
N MET A 39 -2.04 6.41 7.07
CA MET A 39 -2.31 5.79 8.36
C MET A 39 -1.52 6.45 9.51
N ARG A 40 -0.25 6.81 9.29
CA ARG A 40 0.56 7.51 10.30
C ARG A 40 -0.02 8.87 10.67
N ILE A 41 -0.63 9.57 9.70
CA ILE A 41 -1.29 10.85 9.92
C ILE A 41 -2.58 10.62 10.71
N ILE A 42 -3.42 9.69 10.25
CA ILE A 42 -4.69 9.36 10.89
C ILE A 42 -4.51 8.93 12.35
N TYR A 43 -3.50 8.11 12.66
CA TYR A 43 -3.28 7.64 14.03
C TYR A 43 -2.84 8.72 15.02
N LYS A 44 -2.43 9.90 14.53
CA LYS A 44 -2.17 11.09 15.36
C LYS A 44 -3.42 11.92 15.62
N HIS A 45 -4.51 11.68 14.88
CA HIS A 45 -5.76 12.42 15.02
C HIS A 45 -6.64 11.84 16.14
N HIS A 46 -7.48 12.68 16.76
CA HIS A 46 -8.37 12.25 17.84
C HIS A 46 -9.48 11.31 17.34
N GLU A 47 -9.99 11.52 16.12
CA GLU A 47 -11.01 10.67 15.46
C GLU A 47 -10.41 9.49 14.67
N ARG A 48 -9.22 9.03 15.05
CA ARG A 48 -8.46 8.00 14.32
C ARG A 48 -9.24 6.73 13.96
N ALA A 49 -10.20 6.32 14.78
CA ALA A 49 -10.94 5.06 14.57
C ALA A 49 -11.80 5.12 13.29
N GLY A 50 -12.66 6.15 13.17
CA GLY A 50 -13.51 6.33 12.00
C GLY A 50 -12.71 6.64 10.74
N LEU A 51 -11.70 7.52 10.85
CA LEU A 51 -10.82 7.86 9.73
C LEU A 51 -10.02 6.65 9.22
N ALA A 52 -9.52 5.80 10.12
CA ALA A 52 -8.78 4.60 9.72
C ALA A 52 -9.70 3.56 9.06
N GLN A 53 -10.93 3.41 9.52
CA GLN A 53 -11.92 2.53 8.89
C GLN A 53 -12.25 3.02 7.48
N TYR A 54 -12.61 4.30 7.35
CA TYR A 54 -12.91 4.93 6.08
C TYR A 54 -11.76 4.75 5.07
N ALA A 55 -10.53 5.08 5.47
CA ALA A 55 -9.37 4.91 4.60
C ALA A 55 -9.12 3.44 4.19
N ARG A 56 -9.35 2.47 5.08
CA ARG A 56 -9.23 1.04 4.72
C ARG A 56 -10.28 0.64 3.69
N GLU A 57 -11.51 1.12 3.83
CA GLU A 57 -12.60 0.83 2.91
C GLU A 57 -12.31 1.40 1.52
N GLU A 58 -11.88 2.66 1.43
CA GLU A 58 -11.49 3.32 0.17
C GLU A 58 -10.41 2.53 -0.60
N PHE A 59 -9.34 2.11 0.09
CA PHE A 59 -8.29 1.30 -0.55
C PHE A 59 -8.77 -0.12 -0.93
N ARG A 60 -9.81 -0.63 -0.26
CA ARG A 60 -10.38 -1.96 -0.54
C ARG A 60 -11.38 -1.95 -1.69
N MET A 61 -12.12 -0.85 -1.89
CA MET A 61 -13.14 -0.74 -2.94
C MET A 61 -12.60 -1.06 -4.34
N ASN A 62 -11.36 -0.65 -4.62
CA ASN A 62 -10.73 -0.82 -5.93
C ASN A 62 -9.76 -2.01 -5.99
N ALA A 63 -9.80 -2.93 -5.01
CA ALA A 63 -8.83 -4.04 -4.92
C ALA A 63 -8.95 -5.07 -6.06
N LYS A 64 -10.07 -5.08 -6.79
CA LYS A 64 -10.29 -5.96 -7.93
C LYS A 64 -9.88 -5.35 -9.27
N GLU A 65 -9.51 -4.07 -9.30
CA GLU A 65 -9.09 -3.43 -10.54
C GLU A 65 -7.75 -4.02 -10.99
N THR A 66 -7.68 -4.42 -12.25
CA THR A 66 -6.50 -5.09 -12.82
C THR A 66 -5.69 -4.15 -13.70
N GLU A 67 -6.35 -3.17 -14.32
CA GLU A 67 -5.69 -2.26 -15.24
C GLU A 67 -4.78 -1.28 -14.49
N LEU A 68 -3.50 -1.22 -14.88
CA LEU A 68 -2.51 -0.41 -14.18
C LEU A 68 -2.78 1.10 -14.33
N THR A 69 -3.18 1.55 -15.53
CA THR A 69 -3.48 2.96 -15.82
C THR A 69 -4.61 3.47 -14.94
N THR A 70 -5.71 2.70 -14.88
CA THR A 70 -6.86 2.99 -14.03
C THR A 70 -6.49 3.02 -12.55
N ARG A 71 -5.69 2.05 -12.08
CA ARG A 71 -5.21 2.05 -10.68
C ARG A 71 -4.32 3.24 -10.34
N LYS A 72 -3.46 3.69 -11.25
CA LYS A 72 -2.66 4.91 -11.06
C LYS A 72 -3.53 6.15 -10.95
N TYR A 73 -4.51 6.29 -11.84
CA TYR A 73 -5.48 7.38 -11.80
C TYR A 73 -6.27 7.41 -10.49
N LEU A 74 -6.75 6.24 -10.02
CA LEU A 74 -7.45 6.12 -8.75
C LEU A 74 -6.57 6.51 -7.56
N LEU A 75 -5.30 6.07 -7.56
CA LEU A 75 -4.35 6.46 -6.50
C LEU A 75 -4.12 7.97 -6.48
N GLN A 76 -3.87 8.59 -7.64
CA GLN A 76 -3.66 10.05 -7.73
C GLN A 76 -4.90 10.83 -7.30
N THR A 77 -6.08 10.40 -7.74
CA THR A 77 -7.36 10.99 -7.33
C THR A 77 -7.58 10.87 -5.82
N GLY A 78 -7.26 9.71 -5.24
CA GLY A 78 -7.35 9.50 -3.79
C GLY A 78 -6.38 10.39 -3.01
N ILE A 79 -5.14 10.52 -3.46
CA ILE A 79 -4.14 11.42 -2.84
C ILE A 79 -4.61 12.87 -2.88
N ALA A 80 -5.10 13.34 -4.03
CA ALA A 80 -5.61 14.70 -4.19
C ALA A 80 -6.75 14.99 -3.20
N LYS A 81 -7.76 14.09 -3.15
CA LYS A 81 -8.88 14.21 -2.20
C LYS A 81 -8.42 14.28 -0.75
N VAL A 82 -7.48 13.43 -0.35
CA VAL A 82 -6.96 13.44 1.03
C VAL A 82 -6.21 14.74 1.33
N ASN A 83 -5.38 15.22 0.40
CA ASN A 83 -4.65 16.48 0.57
C ASN A 83 -5.62 17.67 0.69
N ASP A 84 -6.70 17.69 -0.11
CA ASP A 84 -7.74 18.71 -0.04
C ASP A 84 -8.47 18.68 1.32
N MET A 85 -8.86 17.48 1.78
CA MET A 85 -9.48 17.31 3.10
C MET A 85 -8.55 17.72 4.23
N ALA A 86 -7.27 17.35 4.16
CA ALA A 86 -6.28 17.71 5.15
C ALA A 86 -6.12 19.24 5.26
N ASN A 87 -6.09 19.94 4.13
CA ASN A 87 -6.02 21.40 4.11
C ASN A 87 -7.25 22.04 4.77
N VAL A 88 -8.45 21.54 4.49
CA VAL A 88 -9.70 22.03 5.10
C VAL A 88 -9.72 21.78 6.61
N MET A 89 -9.21 20.65 7.05
CA MET A 89 -9.16 20.27 8.48
C MET A 89 -7.97 20.88 9.24
N GLY A 90 -7.13 21.69 8.58
CA GLY A 90 -5.91 22.25 9.19
C GLY A 90 -4.85 21.20 9.55
N ILE A 91 -4.96 20.00 8.99
CA ILE A 91 -4.00 18.91 9.19
C ILE A 91 -2.84 19.13 8.21
N ASN A 92 -1.63 19.30 8.72
CA ASN A 92 -0.43 19.36 7.87
C ASN A 92 -0.07 17.93 7.38
N ALA A 93 -0.83 17.44 6.42
CA ALA A 93 -0.68 16.13 5.80
C ALA A 93 -0.43 16.32 4.31
N LYS A 94 0.83 16.60 3.93
CA LYS A 94 1.26 16.43 2.54
C LYS A 94 1.59 14.96 2.30
N LEU A 95 0.73 14.27 1.56
CA LEU A 95 0.98 12.92 1.02
C LEU A 95 1.65 12.98 -0.35
#